data_AF-A0A4U1KWJ0-F1
#
_entry.id   AF-A0A4U1KWJ0-F1
#
_cell.length_a   1.000
_cell.length_b   1.000
_cell.length_c   1.000
_cell.angle_alpha   90.00
_cell.angle_beta   90.00
_cell.angle_gamma   90.00
#
_symmetry.space_group_name_H-M   'P 1'
#
loop_
_entity.id
_entity.type
_entity.pdbx_description
1 polymer ?
#
loop_
_entity_poly.entity_id
_entity_poly.type
_entity_poly.pdbx_seq_one_letter_code
_entity_poly.pdbx_strand_id
1 'polypeptide(L)'
;QPFGGKTIVVTHHAPHRESLAERYATDLASAGFISHMTELVAPPVDLWIHRHTHTPFDYVANGTRVVCNPRGYVDRRRNRLENPLFAWDKIVDL
;
A
#
# COMPACT_ATOMS: atom_id res chain seq x y z
N GLN A 1 5.72 -1.64 28.94
CA GLN A 1 4.59 -2.58 28.84
C GLN A 1 4.21 -2.69 27.36
N PRO A 2 3.79 -3.86 26.87
CA PRO A 2 3.26 -4.00 25.51
C PRO A 2 2.00 -3.13 25.33
N PHE A 3 1.79 -2.59 24.13
CA PHE A 3 0.57 -1.86 23.80
C PHE A 3 -0.57 -2.85 23.53
N GLY A 4 -1.68 -2.74 24.26
CA GLY A 4 -2.82 -3.66 24.14
C GLY A 4 -3.90 -3.22 23.14
N GLY A 5 -3.70 -2.10 22.45
CA GLY A 5 -4.64 -1.57 21.46
C GLY A 5 -4.27 -1.88 20.01
N LYS A 6 -5.02 -1.31 19.07
CA LYS A 6 -4.80 -1.47 17.63
C LYS A 6 -3.49 -0.82 17.18
N THR A 7 -2.62 -1.58 16.52
CA THR A 7 -1.35 -1.05 16.00
C THR A 7 -1.45 -0.77 14.51
N ILE A 8 -1.15 0.48 14.13
CA ILE A 8 -1.15 0.93 12.73
C ILE A 8 0.27 1.31 12.32
N VAL A 9 0.71 0.80 11.18
CA VAL A 9 1.99 1.16 10.56
C VAL A 9 1.72 2.00 9.31
N VAL A 10 2.49 3.07 9.13
CA VAL A 10 2.41 3.93 7.95
C VAL A 10 3.80 4.07 7.35
N THR A 11 3.95 3.69 6.08
CA THR A 11 5.20 3.82 5.32
C THR A 11 4.94 4.45 3.96
N HIS A 12 5.99 4.93 3.28
CA HIS A 12 5.84 5.33 1.89
C HIS A 12 5.89 4.11 0.94
N HIS A 13 6.94 3.29 1.03
CA HIS A 13 7.08 2.08 0.22
C HIS A 13 6.18 0.96 0.73
N ALA A 14 5.78 0.10 -0.21
CA ALA A 14 4.98 -1.08 0.08
C ALA A 14 5.76 -2.12 0.90
N PRO A 15 5.12 -2.76 1.91
CA PRO A 15 5.79 -3.71 2.79
C PRO A 15 5.73 -5.16 2.29
N HIS A 16 4.97 -5.43 1.23
CA HIS A 16 4.66 -6.77 0.79
C HIS A 16 4.52 -6.84 -0.73
N ARG A 17 4.76 -8.02 -1.31
CA ARG A 17 4.80 -8.20 -2.77
C ARG A 17 3.42 -8.07 -3.42
N GLU A 18 2.35 -8.33 -2.67
CA GLU A 18 0.97 -8.16 -3.15
C GLU A 18 0.58 -6.71 -3.42
N SER A 19 1.38 -5.74 -2.96
CA SER A 19 1.27 -4.32 -3.34
C SER A 19 2.00 -3.97 -4.65
N LEU A 20 2.44 -4.96 -5.40
CA LEU A 20 2.98 -4.81 -6.76
C LEU A 20 1.86 -5.08 -7.77
N ALA A 21 1.67 -4.20 -8.74
CA ALA A 21 0.74 -4.49 -9.82
C ALA A 21 1.29 -5.65 -10.66
N GLU A 22 0.41 -6.59 -11.04
CA GLU A 22 0.80 -7.81 -11.76
C GLU A 22 1.66 -7.55 -13.01
N ARG A 23 1.36 -6.45 -13.73
CA ARG A 23 2.14 -6.03 -14.91
C ARG A 23 3.63 -5.75 -14.65
N TYR A 24 4.03 -5.59 -13.38
CA TYR A 24 5.40 -5.36 -12.95
C TYR A 24 5.98 -6.54 -12.14
N ALA A 25 5.22 -7.63 -11.94
CA ALA A 25 5.60 -8.72 -11.03
C ALA A 25 6.90 -9.43 -11.42
N THR A 26 7.24 -9.44 -12.71
CA THR A 26 8.43 -10.09 -13.28
C THR A 26 9.53 -9.11 -13.68
N ASP A 27 9.32 -7.80 -13.50
CA ASP A 27 10.34 -6.79 -13.81
C ASP A 27 11.40 -6.75 -12.70
N LEU A 28 12.68 -6.93 -13.05
CA LEU A 28 13.78 -6.85 -12.10
C LEU A 28 13.87 -5.48 -11.42
N ALA A 29 13.46 -4.41 -12.12
CA ALA A 29 13.42 -3.07 -11.56
C ALA A 29 12.47 -2.96 -10.37
N SER A 30 11.41 -3.79 -10.31
CA SER A 30 10.45 -3.82 -9.21
C SER A 30 11.07 -4.12 -7.84
N ALA A 31 12.25 -4.74 -7.80
CA ALA A 31 13.01 -4.94 -6.56
C ALA A 31 13.36 -3.61 -5.88
N GLY A 32 13.44 -2.50 -6.61
CA GLY A 32 13.67 -1.16 -6.07
C GLY A 32 12.40 -0.43 -5.57
N PHE A 33 11.20 -0.97 -5.83
CA PHE A 33 9.92 -0.28 -5.55
C PHE A 33 9.19 -0.83 -4.32
N ILE A 34 9.61 -1.98 -3.78
CA ILE A 34 8.95 -2.65 -2.66
C ILE A 34 9.98 -3.08 -1.63
N SER A 35 9.66 -2.87 -0.36
CA SER A 35 10.40 -3.41 0.77
C SER A 35 9.70 -4.69 1.21
N HIS A 36 10.10 -5.84 0.67
CA HIS A 36 9.46 -7.12 0.99
C HIS A 36 9.77 -7.55 2.43
N MET A 37 8.94 -7.12 3.37
CA MET A 37 9.07 -7.29 4.82
C MET A 37 7.93 -8.15 5.37
N THR A 38 7.64 -9.27 4.71
CA THR A 38 6.50 -10.16 5.00
C THR A 38 6.38 -10.54 6.48
N GLU A 39 7.51 -10.74 7.15
CA GLU A 39 7.56 -11.09 8.58
C GLU A 39 7.05 -9.99 9.50
N LEU A 40 7.12 -8.72 9.07
CA LEU A 40 6.59 -7.57 9.81
C LEU A 40 5.13 -7.28 9.50
N VAL A 41 4.63 -7.76 8.35
CA VAL A 41 3.22 -7.69 7.96
C VAL A 41 2.50 -8.84 8.63
N ALA A 42 2.41 -8.77 9.96
CA ALA A 42 1.82 -9.78 10.84
C ALA A 42 1.45 -9.13 12.19
N PRO A 43 0.70 -9.82 13.08
CA PRO A 43 0.46 -9.36 14.43
C PRO A 43 1.75 -8.94 15.15
N PRO A 44 1.74 -7.82 15.90
CA PRO A 44 0.56 -7.09 16.38
C PRO A 44 0.02 -6.02 15.42
N VAL A 45 0.48 -5.93 14.16
CA VAL A 45 0.02 -4.91 13.22
C VAL A 45 -1.37 -5.25 12.69
N ASP A 46 -2.36 -4.41 13.00
CA ASP A 46 -3.73 -4.58 12.49
C ASP A 46 -3.90 -3.97 11.10
N LEU A 47 -3.24 -2.84 10.85
CA LEU A 47 -3.31 -2.11 9.58
C LEU A 47 -1.95 -1.54 9.18
N TRP A 48 -1.60 -1.73 7.91
CA TRP A 48 -0.46 -1.11 7.26
C TRP A 48 -0.91 -0.23 6.09
N ILE A 49 -0.63 1.06 6.16
CA ILE A 49 -0.92 2.02 5.08
C ILE A 49 0.36 2.35 4.32
N HIS A 50 0.32 2.26 2.99
CA HIS A 50 1.45 2.64 2.14
C HIS A 50 1.05 3.43 0.88
N ARG A 51 2.05 3.83 0.07
CA ARG A 51 1.90 4.47 -1.25
C ARG A 51 2.92 3.93 -2.26
N HIS A 52 3.59 4.82 -3.00
CA HIS A 52 4.68 4.59 -3.94
C HIS A 52 4.29 3.99 -5.31
N THR A 53 3.64 2.84 -5.39
CA THR A 53 3.47 2.09 -6.68
C THR A 53 2.36 2.63 -7.60
N HIS A 54 1.70 3.74 -7.22
CA HIS A 54 0.61 4.42 -7.94
C HIS A 54 -0.59 3.54 -8.32
N THR A 55 -0.61 2.29 -7.87
CA THR A 55 -1.71 1.34 -8.01
C THR A 55 -2.38 1.20 -6.63
N PRO A 56 -3.71 1.28 -6.55
CA PRO A 56 -4.42 1.11 -5.28
C PRO A 56 -4.43 -0.37 -4.86
N PHE A 57 -4.39 -0.61 -3.55
CA PHE A 57 -4.43 -1.94 -2.94
C PHE A 57 -5.27 -1.92 -1.66
N ASP A 58 -5.96 -3.03 -1.40
CA ASP A 58 -6.68 -3.29 -0.16
C ASP A 58 -6.80 -4.81 0.00
N TYR A 59 -5.97 -5.39 0.86
CA TYR A 59 -5.88 -6.84 1.04
C TYR A 59 -5.43 -7.19 2.46
N VAL A 60 -5.44 -8.48 2.81
CA VAL A 60 -4.97 -8.97 4.11
C VAL A 60 -3.81 -9.94 3.89
N ALA A 61 -2.69 -9.70 4.57
CA ALA A 61 -1.53 -10.60 4.59
C ALA A 61 -1.17 -10.93 6.05
N ASN A 62 -1.05 -12.23 6.35
CA ASN A 62 -0.77 -12.78 7.68
C ASN A 62 -1.60 -12.17 8.83
N GLY A 63 -2.85 -11.78 8.58
CA GLY A 63 -3.73 -11.16 9.58
C GLY A 63 -3.62 -9.64 9.71
N THR A 64 -2.71 -8.99 8.98
CA THR A 64 -2.60 -7.54 8.85
C THR A 64 -3.31 -7.07 7.59
N ARG A 65 -4.20 -6.06 7.71
CA ARG A 65 -4.78 -5.40 6.53
C ARG A 65 -3.74 -4.45 5.93
N VAL A 66 -3.55 -4.46 4.62
CA VAL A 66 -2.65 -3.55 3.90
C VAL A 66 -3.46 -2.70 2.94
N VAL A 67 -3.31 -1.37 3.03
CA VAL A 67 -4.07 -0.41 2.22
C VAL A 67 -3.16 0.59 1.52
N CYS A 68 -3.44 0.83 0.24
CA CYS A 68 -2.80 1.84 -0.59
C CYS A 68 -3.89 2.65 -1.33
N ASN A 69 -3.87 3.97 -1.15
CA ASN A 69 -4.75 4.91 -1.87
C ASN A 69 -3.92 6.00 -2.55
N PRO A 70 -3.11 5.66 -3.57
CA PRO A 70 -2.18 6.61 -4.18
C PRO A 70 -2.91 7.48 -5.21
N ARG A 71 -2.63 8.78 -5.23
CA ARG A 71 -3.17 9.68 -6.26
C ARG A 71 -2.51 9.46 -7.63
N GLY A 72 -1.23 9.10 -7.61
CA GLY A 72 -0.38 9.12 -8.79
C GLY A 72 -0.15 10.55 -9.31
N TYR A 73 0.33 10.64 -10.54
CA TYR A 73 0.53 11.89 -11.25
C TYR A 73 -0.78 12.49 -11.77
N VAL A 74 -0.70 13.75 -12.22
CA VAL A 74 -1.79 14.42 -12.95
C VAL A 74 -1.30 14.81 -14.32
N ASP A 75 -1.94 14.28 -15.36
CA ASP A 75 -1.76 14.78 -16.72
C ASP A 75 -2.45 16.14 -16.83
N ARG A 76 -1.68 17.22 -16.74
CA ARG A 76 -2.19 18.60 -16.84
C ARG A 76 -2.74 18.94 -18.21
N ARG A 77 -2.29 18.28 -19.28
CA ARG A 77 -2.79 18.55 -20.64
C ARG A 77 -4.19 17.97 -20.83
N ARG A 78 -4.45 16.82 -20.21
CA ARG A 78 -5.74 16.12 -20.29
C ARG A 78 -6.62 16.30 -19.06
N ASN A 79 -6.15 17.03 -18.06
CA ASN A 79 -6.78 17.20 -16.76
C ASN A 79 -7.23 15.86 -16.13
N ARG A 80 -6.36 14.84 -16.18
CA ARG A 80 -6.69 13.47 -15.74
C ARG A 80 -5.72 12.98 -14.68
N LEU A 81 -6.26 12.34 -13.63
CA LEU A 81 -5.45 11.61 -12.66
C LEU A 81 -4.86 10.35 -13.31
N GLU A 82 -3.63 10.01 -12.96
CA GLU A 82 -3.01 8.74 -13.33
C GLU A 82 -3.79 7.58 -12.72
N ASN A 83 -4.11 7.68 -11.42
CA ASN A 83 -4.98 6.73 -10.76
C ASN A 83 -6.40 7.30 -10.63
N PRO A 84 -7.36 6.87 -11.47
CA PRO A 84 -8.76 7.32 -11.37
C PRO A 84 -9.48 6.76 -10.14
N LEU A 85 -8.92 5.76 -9.46
CA LEU A 85 -9.50 5.14 -8.26
C LEU A 85 -9.07 5.84 -6.96
N PHE A 86 -8.29 6.92 -7.06
CA PHE A 86 -7.92 7.71 -5.89
C PHE A 86 -9.16 8.37 -5.28
N ALA A 87 -9.40 8.12 -4.00
CA ALA A 87 -10.48 8.74 -3.24
C ALA A 87 -9.92 9.72 -2.19
N TRP A 88 -10.34 10.98 -2.24
CA TRP A 88 -9.92 12.02 -1.28
C TRP A 88 -10.45 11.76 0.13
N ASP A 89 -11.60 11.09 0.20
CA ASP A 89 -12.41 10.80 1.37
C ASP A 89 -12.37 9.30 1.74
N LYS A 90 -11.33 8.57 1.33
CA LYS A 90 -11.20 7.14 1.68
C LYS A 90 -11.14 6.97 3.20
N ILE A 91 -12.16 6.32 3.75
CA ILE A 91 -12.21 5.86 5.13
C ILE A 91 -11.73 4.40 5.17
N VAL A 92 -10.94 4.06 6.19
CA VAL A 92 -10.45 2.71 6.44
C VAL A 92 -10.82 2.31 7.86
N ASP A 93 -11.80 1.42 7.99
CA ASP A 93 -12.23 0.88 9.27
C ASP A 93 -11.36 -0.32 9.71
N LEU A 94 -11.22 -0.49 11.03
CA LEU A 94 -10.36 -1.47 11.71
C LEU A 94 -11.15 -2.37 12.66
#